data_AF-A0A7J4S5Q4-F1
#
_entry.id   AF-A0A7J4S5Q4-F1
#
_cell.length_a   1.000
_cell.length_b   1.000
_cell.length_c   1.000
_cell.angle_alpha   90.00
_cell.angle_beta   90.00
_cell.angle_gamma   90.00
#
_symmetry.space_group_name_H-M   'P 1'
#
loop_
_entity.id
_entity.type
_entity.pdbx_description
1 polymer ?
#
loop_
_entity_poly.entity_id
_entity_poly.type
_entity_poly.pdbx_seq_one_letter_code
_entity_poly.pdbx_strand_id
1 'polypeptide(L)'
;MAVLGLRFLDKAEEDTIHAKSVECLESVGVLVHSASVRKLLKDAGAQTEARKELVKLPESLVKDAIRKAPKSFVLAARDPKQDLKLPVTG
;
A
#
# COMPACT_ATOMS: atom_id res chain seq x y z
N MET A 1 -0.18 25.64 15.66
CA MET A 1 1.23 25.71 15.19
C MET A 1 1.21 25.50 13.69
N ALA A 2 1.89 26.34 12.91
CA ALA A 2 2.07 26.11 11.49
C ALA A 2 3.25 25.16 11.30
N VAL A 3 3.02 24.04 10.61
CA VAL A 3 4.04 23.03 10.32
C VAL A 3 4.50 23.29 8.89
N LEU A 4 5.79 23.60 8.71
CA LEU A 4 6.34 23.86 7.38
C LEU A 4 6.60 22.52 6.69
N GLY A 5 5.64 22.05 5.89
CA GLY A 5 5.79 20.87 5.06
C GLY A 5 6.52 21.21 3.77
N LEU A 6 7.77 20.75 3.62
CA LEU A 6 8.53 20.92 2.39
C LEU A 6 8.02 19.93 1.34
N ARG A 7 7.42 20.45 0.25
CA ARG A 7 7.01 19.65 -0.91
C ARG A 7 8.01 19.88 -2.03
N PHE A 8 8.86 18.88 -2.27
CA PHE A 8 9.84 18.90 -3.35
C PHE A 8 9.23 18.58 -4.70
N LEU A 9 8.22 17.71 -4.72
CA LEU A 9 7.54 17.27 -5.93
C LEU A 9 6.26 18.08 -6.14
N ASP A 10 6.01 18.45 -7.38
CA ASP A 10 4.72 18.97 -7.79
C ASP A 10 3.68 17.85 -7.93
N LYS A 11 2.41 18.23 -8.16
CA LYS A 11 1.32 17.26 -8.25
C LYS A 11 1.48 16.32 -9.44
N ALA A 12 1.97 16.82 -10.58
CA ALA A 12 2.13 16.02 -11.79
C ALA A 12 3.27 15.00 -11.62
N GLU A 13 4.35 15.37 -10.93
CA GLU A 13 5.44 14.46 -10.55
C GLU A 13 4.94 13.37 -9.59
N GLU A 14 4.20 13.75 -8.55
CA GLU A 14 3.55 12.79 -7.63
C GLU A 14 2.65 11.80 -8.39
N ASP A 15 1.81 12.29 -9.30
CA ASP A 15 0.86 11.48 -10.06
C ASP A 15 1.59 10.56 -11.06
N THR A 16 2.69 11.03 -11.64
CA THR A 16 3.55 10.23 -12.53
C THR A 16 4.17 9.07 -11.75
N ILE A 17 4.71 9.34 -10.56
CA ILE A 17 5.28 8.29 -9.71
C ILE A 17 4.21 7.28 -9.31
N HIS A 18 3.02 7.75 -8.93
CA HIS A 18 1.90 6.87 -8.59
C HIS A 18 1.54 5.94 -9.76
N ALA A 19 1.32 6.50 -10.95
CA ALA A 19 0.96 5.73 -12.13
C ALA A 19 2.04 4.69 -12.49
N LYS A 20 3.32 5.08 -12.48
CA LYS A 20 4.43 4.15 -12.76
C LYS A 20 4.59 3.07 -11.70
N SER A 21 4.34 3.39 -10.44
CA SER A 21 4.38 2.40 -9.36
C SER A 21 3.29 1.34 -9.54
N VAL A 22 2.07 1.75 -9.90
CA VAL A 22 0.95 0.82 -10.17
C VAL A 22 1.24 -0.02 -11.41
N GLU A 23 1.75 0.59 -12.48
CA GLU A 23 2.15 -0.12 -13.71
C GLU A 23 3.20 -1.20 -13.42
N CYS A 24 4.19 -0.92 -12.56
CA CYS A 24 5.18 -1.92 -12.13
C CYS A 24 4.53 -3.09 -11.37
N LEU A 25 3.59 -2.81 -10.46
CA LEU A 25 2.88 -3.85 -9.71
C LEU A 25 2.01 -4.75 -10.60
N GLU A 26 1.48 -4.20 -11.70
CA GLU A 26 0.66 -4.94 -12.65
C GLU A 26 1.51 -5.73 -13.68
N SER A 27 2.54 -5.11 -14.24
CA SER A 27 3.34 -5.70 -15.32
C SER A 27 4.44 -6.64 -14.81
N VAL A 28 5.20 -6.20 -13.81
CA VAL A 28 6.32 -6.94 -13.21
C VAL A 28 5.81 -7.82 -12.08
N GLY A 29 5.00 -7.27 -11.18
CA GLY A 29 4.52 -7.97 -9.98
C GLY A 29 5.55 -8.06 -8.85
N VAL A 30 5.22 -8.84 -7.83
CA VAL A 30 6.00 -9.00 -6.60
C VAL A 30 6.17 -10.48 -6.27
N LEU A 31 7.36 -10.87 -5.83
CA LEU A 31 7.62 -12.23 -5.34
C LEU A 31 7.02 -12.41 -3.95
N VAL A 32 6.17 -13.41 -3.81
CA VAL A 32 5.50 -13.76 -2.56
C VAL A 32 5.76 -15.24 -2.30
N HIS A 33 6.75 -15.57 -1.48
CA HIS A 33 7.17 -16.95 -1.21
C HIS A 33 6.14 -17.77 -0.41
N SER A 34 5.27 -17.10 0.37
CA SER A 34 4.24 -17.79 1.15
C SER A 34 3.07 -18.23 0.27
N ALA A 35 2.83 -19.55 0.20
CA ALA A 35 1.72 -20.12 -0.55
C ALA A 35 0.34 -19.67 -0.05
N SER A 36 0.19 -19.49 1.27
CA SER A 36 -1.07 -19.01 1.86
C SER A 36 -1.37 -17.57 1.46
N VAL A 37 -0.36 -16.70 1.41
CA VAL A 37 -0.50 -15.32 0.99
C VAL A 37 -0.79 -15.23 -0.51
N ARG A 38 -0.12 -16.05 -1.35
CA ARG A 38 -0.45 -16.12 -2.79
C ARG A 38 -1.90 -16.51 -3.03
N LYS A 39 -2.43 -17.50 -2.27
CA LYS A 39 -3.84 -17.89 -2.37
C LYS A 39 -4.77 -16.75 -1.98
N LEU A 40 -4.50 -16.08 -0.85
CA LEU A 40 -5.27 -14.92 -0.40
C LEU A 40 -5.30 -13.81 -1.46
N LEU A 41 -4.15 -13.49 -2.06
CA LEU A 41 -4.05 -12.46 -3.09
C LEU A 41 -4.81 -12.88 -4.36
N LYS A 42 -4.73 -14.16 -4.75
CA LYS A 42 -5.50 -14.70 -5.88
C LYS A 42 -7.00 -14.57 -5.65
N ASP A 43 -7.47 -14.94 -4.46
CA ASP A 43 -8.89 -14.86 -4.07
C ASP A 43 -9.37 -13.39 -4.01
N ALA A 44 -8.46 -12.45 -3.74
CA ALA A 44 -8.73 -11.01 -3.80
C ALA A 44 -8.70 -10.44 -5.23
N GLY A 45 -8.36 -11.22 -6.25
CA GLY A 45 -8.34 -10.80 -7.66
C GLY A 45 -6.94 -10.51 -8.25
N ALA A 46 -5.86 -10.84 -7.52
CA ALA A 46 -4.51 -10.76 -8.07
C ALA A 46 -4.22 -11.91 -9.04
N GLN A 47 -3.34 -11.66 -10.02
CA GLN A 47 -2.89 -12.70 -10.94
C GLN A 47 -1.65 -13.38 -10.37
N THR A 48 -1.69 -14.70 -10.19
CA THR A 48 -0.57 -15.44 -9.59
C THR A 48 0.04 -16.42 -10.57
N GLU A 49 1.35 -16.34 -10.80
CA GLU A 49 2.11 -17.34 -11.54
C GLU A 49 2.69 -18.36 -10.55
N ALA A 50 1.97 -19.47 -10.34
CA ALA A 50 2.34 -20.49 -9.36
C ALA A 50 3.74 -21.09 -9.57
N ARG A 51 4.24 -21.08 -10.82
CA ARG A 51 5.58 -21.59 -11.16
C ARG A 51 6.73 -20.67 -10.71
N LYS A 52 6.47 -19.38 -10.51
CA LYS A 52 7.49 -18.35 -10.25
C LYS A 52 7.33 -17.66 -8.91
N GLU A 53 6.39 -18.09 -8.08
CA GLU A 53 6.04 -17.42 -6.81
C GLU A 53 5.70 -15.93 -6.99
N LEU A 54 5.27 -15.55 -8.18
CA LEU A 54 5.08 -14.16 -8.60
C LEU A 54 3.59 -13.80 -8.55
N VAL A 55 3.29 -12.62 -8.00
CA VAL A 55 1.94 -12.07 -7.92
C VAL A 55 1.90 -10.70 -8.59
N LYS A 56 1.04 -10.55 -9.58
CA LYS A 56 0.75 -9.28 -10.25
C LYS A 56 -0.51 -8.68 -9.67
N LEU A 57 -0.46 -7.39 -9.34
CA LEU A 57 -1.53 -6.65 -8.69
C LEU A 57 -2.14 -5.67 -9.70
N PRO A 58 -3.35 -5.93 -10.21
CA PRO A 58 -4.03 -5.00 -11.11
C PRO A 58 -4.32 -3.65 -10.44
N GLU A 59 -4.36 -2.57 -11.21
CA GLU A 59 -4.68 -1.23 -10.71
C GLU A 59 -5.97 -1.19 -9.89
N SER A 60 -7.02 -1.91 -10.32
CA SER A 60 -8.31 -1.96 -9.61
C SER A 60 -8.17 -2.51 -8.20
N LEU A 61 -7.39 -3.58 -8.02
CA LEU A 61 -7.11 -4.17 -6.72
C LEU A 61 -6.34 -3.21 -5.82
N VAL A 62 -5.33 -2.52 -6.36
CA VAL A 62 -4.53 -1.54 -5.62
C VAL A 62 -5.41 -0.37 -5.17
N LYS A 63 -6.23 0.20 -6.05
CA LYS A 63 -7.16 1.30 -5.72
C LYS A 63 -8.17 0.89 -4.66
N ASP A 64 -8.75 -0.31 -4.77
CA ASP A 64 -9.69 -0.83 -3.78
C ASP A 64 -9.03 -1.07 -2.42
N ALA A 65 -7.79 -1.57 -2.40
CA ALA A 65 -7.03 -1.77 -1.16
C ALA A 65 -6.73 -0.42 -0.46
N ILE A 66 -6.28 0.58 -1.21
CA ILE A 66 -6.03 1.93 -0.68
C ILE A 66 -7.33 2.56 -0.16
N ARG A 67 -8.46 2.39 -0.86
CA ARG A 67 -9.77 2.92 -0.42
C ARG A 67 -10.23 2.29 0.90
N LYS A 68 -9.97 1.00 1.10
CA LYS A 68 -10.34 0.27 2.33
C LYS A 68 -9.42 0.59 3.51
N ALA A 69 -8.20 1.08 3.26
CA ALA A 69 -7.25 1.39 4.31
C ALA A 69 -7.72 2.62 5.15
N PRO A 70 -7.69 2.55 6.48
CA PRO A 70 -8.08 3.67 7.33
C PRO A 70 -7.06 4.81 7.20
N LYS A 71 -7.56 6.05 7.07
CA LYS A 71 -6.70 7.26 7.01
C LYS A 71 -5.98 7.56 8.33
N SER A 72 -6.53 7.09 9.44
CA SER A 72 -5.94 7.23 10.76
C SER A 72 -6.41 6.09 11.67
N PHE A 73 -5.54 5.62 12.56
CA PHE A 73 -5.86 4.60 13.56
C PHE A 73 -5.00 4.82 14.81
N VAL A 74 -5.34 4.13 15.90
CA VAL A 74 -4.59 4.21 17.16
C VAL A 74 -3.72 2.96 17.30
N LEU A 75 -2.43 3.15 17.52
CA LEU A 75 -1.55 2.13 18.05
C LEU A 75 -1.75 2.09 19.57
N ALA A 76 -2.55 1.12 20.01
CA ALA A 76 -2.85 0.93 21.42
C ALA A 76 -1.65 0.34 22.16
N ALA A 77 -1.19 1.05 23.19
CA ALA A 77 -0.11 0.62 24.05
C ALA A 77 -0.64 -0.21 25.23
N ARG A 78 0.27 -0.89 25.94
CA ARG A 78 -0.08 -1.57 27.20
C ARG A 78 -0.58 -0.57 28.25
N ASP A 79 0.04 0.61 28.32
CA ASP A 79 -0.44 1.74 29.11
C ASP A 79 -1.17 2.71 28.17
N PRO A 80 -2.49 2.97 28.35
CA PRO A 80 -3.26 3.87 27.50
C PRO A 80 -2.70 5.29 27.40
N LYS A 81 -1.88 5.73 28.37
CA LYS A 81 -1.20 7.04 28.30
C LYS A 81 -0.14 7.11 27.20
N GLN A 82 0.28 5.97 26.66
CA GLN A 82 1.27 5.83 25.59
C GLN A 82 0.61 5.49 24.24
N ASP A 83 -0.72 5.59 24.14
CA ASP A 83 -1.43 5.38 22.88
C ASP A 83 -1.01 6.40 21.83
N LEU A 84 -0.72 5.92 20.62
CA LEU A 84 -0.24 6.77 19.53
C LEU A 84 -1.26 6.80 18.39
N LYS A 85 -1.78 7.99 18.09
CA LYS A 85 -2.61 8.20 16.90
C LYS A 85 -1.72 8.33 15.66
N LEU A 86 -1.93 7.44 14.69
CA LEU A 86 -1.28 7.49 13.39
C LEU A 86 -2.22 8.07 12.32
N PRO A 87 -1.69 8.80 11.32
CA PRO A 87 -0.31 9.28 11.25
C PRO A 87 -0.03 10.33 12.33
N VAL A 88 1.20 10.33 12.88
CA VAL A 88 1.64 11.40 13.77
C VAL A 88 1.65 12.70 12.97
N THR A 89 0.79 13.63 13.36
CA THR A 89 0.86 14.98 12.81
C THR A 89 2.06 15.63 13.49
N GLY A 90 3.17 15.77 12.77
CA GLY A 90 4.36 16.50 13.22
C GLY A 90 4.09 17.98 13.34
#